data_AF-A0A6A0B4K7-F1
#
_entry.id   AF-A0A6A0B4K7-F1
#
_cell.length_a   1.000
_cell.length_b   1.000
_cell.length_c   1.000
_cell.angle_alpha   90.00
_cell.angle_beta   90.00
_cell.angle_gamma   90.00
#
_symmetry.space_group_name_H-M   'P 1'
#
loop_
_entity.id
_entity.type
_entity.pdbx_description
1 polymer ?
#
loop_
_entity_poly.entity_id
_entity_poly.type
_entity_poly.pdbx_seq_one_letter_code
_entity_poly.pdbx_strand_id
1 'polypeptide(L)'
;MYVKTTKRENKSGTVRYLHLAHNEWDPAKGRAVPKVLFTFGREDQLDRDAVRRLVASLSRLLQPGDALAATAASDLEFVSSVPFGGTYVLDHLWHRLKIDQIVGRVGQPKRGRRRDMTATERVLFALVANRALAPSSKLAAADWITHDAHIDHLAEVGEQPCYRAMDWLHEVTADLEKQIFDEVANLLNLEVDLLFFDTTSTYFELEEPDEPVARDDTGRPLGDDQEGNEAKPAGFRTYGKSKDSRDDLPQIVIGMAVTRDGIPVRCWCWPGNAVRDGCGLSPGRAWGVWAERRRSRRDPARTVPQLSGSSCATSVASACPRTPAAGPRLVHTS
;
A
#
# COMPACT_ATOMS: atom_id res chain seq x y z
N MET A 1 -31.35 25.45 12.98
CA MET A 1 -32.82 25.28 13.21
C MET A 1 -32.99 24.80 14.65
N TYR A 2 -34.14 25.01 15.29
CA TYR A 2 -34.36 24.59 16.68
C TYR A 2 -35.85 24.27 16.94
N VAL A 3 -36.11 23.52 18.01
CA VAL A 3 -37.48 23.24 18.47
C VAL A 3 -37.94 24.38 19.35
N LYS A 4 -39.09 24.97 19.01
CA LYS A 4 -39.73 26.06 19.74
C LYS A 4 -41.07 25.58 20.29
N THR A 5 -41.30 25.85 21.57
CA THR A 5 -42.61 25.63 22.21
C THR A 5 -43.41 26.91 22.24
N THR A 6 -44.66 26.89 21.77
CA THR A 6 -45.62 27.99 21.94
C THR A 6 -46.72 27.57 22.91
N LYS A 7 -47.21 28.52 23.72
CA LYS A 7 -48.26 28.28 24.73
C LYS A 7 -49.54 28.97 24.29
N ARG A 8 -50.67 28.29 24.43
CA ARG A 8 -52.02 28.85 24.25
C ARG A 8 -52.85 28.56 25.48
N GLU A 9 -53.43 29.60 26.07
CA GLU A 9 -54.35 29.47 27.20
C GLU A 9 -55.78 29.34 26.69
N ASN A 10 -56.49 28.32 27.19
CA ASN A 10 -57.91 28.09 26.94
C ASN A 10 -58.66 28.01 28.29
N LYS A 11 -60.00 28.08 28.25
CA LYS A 11 -60.88 27.96 29.44
C LYS A 11 -60.66 26.67 30.25
N SER A 12 -60.06 25.64 29.66
CA SER A 12 -59.80 24.32 30.26
C SER A 12 -58.33 24.08 30.63
N GLY A 13 -57.44 25.08 30.49
CA GLY A 13 -56.02 24.98 30.82
C GLY A 13 -55.06 25.45 29.72
N THR A 14 -53.75 25.37 30.00
CA THR A 14 -52.67 25.76 29.07
C THR A 14 -52.29 24.59 28.16
N VAL A 15 -52.40 24.78 26.84
CA VAL A 15 -51.96 23.81 25.83
C VAL A 15 -50.65 24.28 25.20
N ARG A 16 -49.70 23.36 25.00
CA ARG A 16 -48.40 23.64 24.41
C ARG A 16 -48.27 23.01 23.03
N TYR A 17 -47.70 23.74 22.09
CA TYR A 17 -47.45 23.29 20.72
C TYR A 17 -45.96 23.31 20.42
N LEU A 18 -45.48 22.29 19.72
CA LEU A 18 -44.08 22.16 19.30
C LEU A 18 -43.93 22.50 17.83
N HIS A 19 -42.93 23.31 17.52
CA HIS A 19 -42.61 23.76 16.17
C HIS A 19 -41.13 23.62 15.87
N LEU A 20 -40.79 23.22 14.65
CA LEU A 20 -39.44 23.40 14.10
C LEU A 20 -39.33 24.81 13.53
N ALA A 21 -38.36 25.59 14.00
CA ALA A 21 -38.17 26.97 13.61
C ALA A 21 -36.74 27.28 13.16
N HIS A 22 -36.61 28.31 12.34
CA HIS A 22 -35.35 28.92 11.92
C HIS A 22 -35.48 30.44 12.02
N ASN A 23 -34.43 31.13 12.48
CA ASN A 23 -34.45 32.58 12.57
C ASN A 23 -33.97 33.17 11.24
N GLU A 24 -34.79 34.01 10.61
CA GLU A 24 -34.43 34.77 9.40
C GLU A 24 -34.35 36.27 9.75
N TRP A 25 -33.43 37.01 9.12
CA TRP A 25 -33.31 38.45 9.32
C TRP A 25 -34.47 39.18 8.64
N ASP A 26 -35.20 40.01 9.39
CA ASP A 26 -36.25 40.88 8.87
C ASP A 26 -35.71 42.31 8.73
N PRO A 27 -35.39 42.79 7.51
CA PRO A 27 -34.81 44.11 7.28
C PRO A 27 -35.77 45.26 7.62
N ALA A 28 -37.09 45.03 7.63
CA ALA A 28 -38.07 46.05 8.01
C ALA A 28 -38.16 46.21 9.54
N LYS A 29 -37.97 45.14 10.30
CA LYS A 29 -38.01 45.15 11.77
C LYS A 29 -36.61 45.28 12.41
N GLY A 30 -35.55 45.25 11.61
CA GLY A 30 -34.16 45.35 12.08
C GLY A 30 -33.75 44.27 13.07
N ARG A 31 -34.38 43.08 13.03
CA ARG A 31 -34.10 41.98 13.95
C ARG A 31 -34.34 40.62 13.32
N ALA A 32 -33.71 39.58 13.87
CA ALA A 32 -34.00 38.20 13.51
C ALA A 32 -35.38 37.78 14.03
N VAL A 33 -36.22 37.26 13.14
CA VAL A 33 -37.59 36.80 13.45
C VAL A 33 -37.66 35.28 13.25
N PRO A 34 -38.28 34.54 14.20
CA PRO A 34 -38.45 33.10 14.06
C PRO A 34 -39.50 32.76 13.00
N LYS A 35 -39.09 32.05 11.96
CA LYS A 35 -39.96 31.45 10.95
C LYS A 35 -40.22 29.98 11.29
N VAL A 36 -41.50 29.62 11.41
CA VAL A 36 -41.92 28.24 11.64
C VAL A 36 -41.84 27.47 10.33
N LEU A 37 -41.03 26.42 10.31
CA LEU A 37 -40.84 25.55 9.15
C LEU A 37 -41.81 24.37 9.18
N PHE A 38 -42.05 23.81 10.38
CA PHE A 38 -42.93 22.67 10.57
C PHE A 38 -43.59 22.71 11.95
N THR A 39 -44.81 22.20 12.07
CA THR A 39 -45.54 22.12 13.34
C THR A 39 -45.79 20.67 13.70
N PHE A 40 -45.26 20.22 14.83
CA PHE A 40 -45.42 18.85 15.33
C PHE A 40 -46.77 18.62 16.02
N GLY A 41 -47.56 19.67 16.20
CA GLY A 41 -48.85 19.62 16.89
C GLY A 41 -48.70 19.84 18.38
N ARG A 42 -49.65 19.30 19.15
CA ARG A 42 -49.66 19.46 20.61
C ARG A 42 -48.58 18.60 21.25
N GLU A 43 -47.90 19.15 22.24
CA GLU A 43 -46.81 18.47 22.97
C GLU A 43 -47.27 17.16 23.63
N ASP A 44 -48.51 17.12 24.14
CA ASP A 44 -49.09 15.95 24.81
C ASP A 44 -49.55 14.85 23.85
N GLN A 45 -49.68 15.15 22.55
CA GLN A 45 -50.09 14.22 21.50
C GLN A 45 -48.96 13.92 20.50
N LEU A 46 -47.72 14.23 20.88
CA LEU A 46 -46.57 14.09 20.00
C LEU A 46 -46.29 12.63 19.68
N ASP A 47 -46.27 12.29 18.39
CA ASP A 47 -45.77 11.00 17.91
C ASP A 47 -44.24 10.92 18.11
N ARG A 48 -43.83 10.32 19.22
CA ARG A 48 -42.42 10.13 19.57
C ARG A 48 -41.70 9.19 18.60
N ASP A 49 -42.40 8.26 17.95
CA ASP A 49 -41.79 7.36 16.98
C ASP A 49 -41.49 8.09 15.67
N ALA A 50 -42.35 9.01 15.24
CA ALA A 50 -42.05 9.92 14.13
C ALA A 50 -40.83 10.79 14.43
N VAL A 51 -40.71 11.32 15.66
CA VAL A 51 -39.53 12.11 16.07
C VAL A 51 -38.26 11.26 16.06
N ARG A 52 -38.29 10.03 16.59
CA ARG A 52 -37.14 9.11 16.52
C ARG A 52 -36.71 8.84 15.07
N ARG A 53 -37.67 8.59 14.17
CA ARG A 53 -37.39 8.42 12.72
C ARG A 53 -36.77 9.67 12.10
N LEU A 54 -37.25 10.86 12.46
CA LEU A 54 -36.69 12.13 12.00
C LEU A 54 -35.25 12.32 12.48
N VAL A 55 -34.98 12.12 13.77
CA VAL A 55 -33.62 12.18 14.33
C VAL A 55 -32.71 11.20 13.60
N ALA A 56 -33.11 9.94 13.45
CA ALA A 56 -32.34 8.93 12.71
C ALA A 56 -32.11 9.30 11.22
N SER A 57 -33.06 10.01 10.58
CA SER A 57 -32.89 10.50 9.21
C SER A 57 -31.91 11.67 9.13
N LEU A 58 -31.95 12.59 10.11
CA LEU A 58 -31.07 13.75 10.15
C LEU A 58 -29.64 13.36 10.55
N SER A 59 -29.49 12.45 11.53
CA SER A 59 -28.18 11.93 11.94
C SER A 59 -27.44 11.21 10.80
N ARG A 60 -28.16 10.59 9.85
CA ARG A 60 -27.57 9.98 8.65
C ARG A 60 -26.91 10.98 7.69
N LEU A 61 -27.20 12.28 7.84
CA LEU A 61 -26.59 13.35 7.03
C LEU A 61 -25.28 13.88 7.64
N LEU A 62 -24.95 13.45 8.86
CA LEU A 62 -23.77 13.87 9.59
C LEU A 62 -22.72 12.75 9.58
N GLN A 63 -21.44 13.11 9.74
CA GLN A 63 -20.43 12.11 10.09
C GLN A 63 -20.80 11.49 11.45
N PRO A 64 -20.48 10.20 11.68
CA PRO A 64 -20.86 9.50 12.92
C PRO A 64 -20.45 10.24 14.20
N GLY A 65 -19.28 10.89 14.21
CA GLY A 65 -18.81 11.70 15.34
C GLY A 65 -19.69 12.93 15.60
N ASP A 66 -20.03 13.69 14.57
CA ASP A 66 -20.88 14.88 14.68
C ASP A 66 -22.31 14.52 15.10
N ALA A 67 -22.83 13.40 14.59
CA ALA A 67 -24.13 12.89 14.99
C ALA A 67 -24.16 12.52 16.49
N LEU A 68 -23.08 11.91 16.99
CA LEU A 68 -22.95 11.57 18.40
C LEU A 68 -22.84 12.83 19.25
N ALA A 69 -21.97 13.78 18.88
CA ALA A 69 -21.82 15.05 19.60
C ALA A 69 -23.14 15.84 19.69
N ALA A 70 -23.94 15.83 18.62
CA ALA A 70 -25.23 16.51 18.57
C ALA A 70 -26.35 15.82 19.36
N THR A 71 -26.21 14.53 19.69
CA THR A 71 -27.23 13.72 20.37
C THR A 71 -26.80 13.23 21.75
N ALA A 72 -25.53 13.43 22.13
CA ALA A 72 -25.00 13.04 23.42
C ALA A 72 -25.77 13.74 24.56
N ALA A 73 -26.00 12.98 25.65
CA ALA A 73 -26.57 13.54 26.86
C ALA A 73 -25.62 14.61 27.44
N SER A 74 -26.17 15.58 28.17
CA SER A 74 -25.40 16.69 28.78
C SER A 74 -24.21 16.27 29.63
N ASP A 75 -24.15 15.01 30.04
CA ASP A 75 -23.16 14.46 30.98
C ASP A 75 -22.05 13.66 30.26
N LEU A 76 -22.16 13.46 28.94
CA LEU A 76 -21.15 12.79 28.12
C LEU A 76 -20.66 13.72 27.01
N GLU A 77 -19.37 14.03 27.01
CA GLU A 77 -18.71 14.82 25.97
C GLU A 77 -18.09 13.91 24.92
N PHE A 78 -18.41 14.16 23.65
CA PHE A 78 -17.72 13.51 22.54
C PHE A 78 -16.33 14.13 22.37
N VAL A 79 -15.27 13.33 22.58
CA VAL A 79 -13.88 13.79 22.45
C VAL A 79 -13.37 13.65 21.02
N SER A 80 -13.43 12.43 20.46
CA SER A 80 -12.96 12.15 19.11
C SER A 80 -13.49 10.80 18.59
N SER A 81 -13.37 10.58 17.28
CA SER A 81 -13.60 9.30 16.62
C SER A 81 -12.64 9.18 15.45
N VAL A 82 -11.99 8.03 15.34
CA VAL A 82 -11.06 7.71 14.23
C VAL A 82 -11.48 6.41 13.55
N PRO A 83 -11.24 6.26 12.24
CA PRO A 83 -11.41 5.00 11.53
C PRO A 83 -10.66 3.83 12.17
N PHE A 84 -11.34 2.69 12.33
CA PHE A 84 -10.77 1.44 12.84
C PHE A 84 -10.94 0.25 11.88
N GLY A 85 -11.99 0.24 11.06
CA GLY A 85 -12.34 -0.94 10.27
C GLY A 85 -11.23 -1.39 9.30
N GLY A 86 -10.56 -0.43 8.63
CA GLY A 86 -9.49 -0.73 7.67
C GLY A 86 -8.25 -1.33 8.36
N THR A 87 -7.78 -0.68 9.43
CA THR A 87 -6.63 -1.16 10.20
C THR A 87 -6.91 -2.50 10.84
N TYR A 88 -8.11 -2.72 11.37
CA TYR A 88 -8.53 -4.00 11.92
C TYR A 88 -8.43 -5.15 10.90
N VAL A 89 -8.98 -4.97 9.69
CA VAL A 89 -8.94 -6.02 8.65
C VAL A 89 -7.49 -6.30 8.22
N LEU A 90 -6.67 -5.26 8.07
CA LEU A 90 -5.26 -5.41 7.69
C LEU A 90 -4.45 -6.10 8.79
N ASP A 91 -4.73 -5.82 10.07
CA ASP A 91 -4.04 -6.46 11.19
C ASP A 91 -4.36 -7.96 11.26
N HIS A 92 -5.63 -8.32 11.05
CA HIS A 92 -6.01 -9.74 10.92
C HIS A 92 -5.31 -10.42 9.74
N LEU A 93 -5.20 -9.75 8.60
CA LEU A 93 -4.45 -10.31 7.46
C LEU A 93 -2.96 -10.45 7.78
N TRP A 94 -2.38 -9.47 8.45
CA TRP A 94 -0.98 -9.47 8.88
C TRP A 94 -0.66 -10.67 9.78
N HIS A 95 -1.52 -10.95 10.77
CA HIS A 95 -1.42 -12.12 11.62
C HIS A 95 -1.71 -13.44 10.89
N ARG A 96 -2.67 -13.46 9.94
CA ARG A 96 -2.95 -14.66 9.12
C ARG A 96 -1.79 -15.04 8.21
N LEU A 97 -1.05 -14.04 7.71
CA LEU A 97 0.20 -14.20 6.97
C LEU A 97 1.41 -14.42 7.89
N LYS A 98 1.20 -14.42 9.21
CA LYS A 98 2.22 -14.60 10.25
C LYS A 98 3.37 -13.61 10.16
N ILE A 99 3.14 -12.42 9.60
CA ILE A 99 4.20 -11.42 9.40
C ILE A 99 4.70 -10.93 10.77
N ASP A 100 3.81 -10.79 11.75
CA ASP A 100 4.12 -10.55 13.16
C ASP A 100 5.17 -11.54 13.70
N GLN A 101 4.94 -12.83 13.46
CA GLN A 101 5.83 -13.90 13.92
C GLN A 101 7.15 -13.94 13.15
N ILE A 102 7.14 -13.62 11.86
CA ILE A 102 8.35 -13.53 11.04
C ILE A 102 9.22 -12.37 11.51
N VAL A 103 8.63 -11.18 11.69
CA VAL A 103 9.33 -9.99 12.19
C VAL A 103 9.96 -10.28 13.56
N GLY A 104 9.21 -10.90 14.48
CA GLY A 104 9.75 -11.30 15.79
C GLY A 104 10.95 -12.25 15.71
N ARG A 105 10.93 -13.22 14.77
CA ARG A 105 12.01 -14.21 14.59
C ARG A 105 13.26 -13.63 13.93
N VAL A 106 13.09 -12.81 12.91
CA VAL A 106 14.20 -12.19 12.15
C VAL A 106 14.75 -10.94 12.87
N GLY A 107 13.94 -10.37 13.76
CA GLY A 107 14.15 -9.10 14.45
C GLY A 107 15.38 -8.95 15.31
N GLN A 108 15.86 -10.04 15.91
CA GLN A 108 16.93 -9.93 16.90
C GLN A 108 18.28 -9.75 16.20
N PRO A 109 18.98 -8.63 16.44
CA PRO A 109 20.30 -8.43 15.86
C PRO A 109 21.27 -9.50 16.37
N LYS A 110 22.10 -10.04 15.47
CA LYS A 110 23.11 -11.05 15.81
C LYS A 110 24.18 -10.52 16.77
N ARG A 111 24.38 -9.20 16.82
CA ARG A 111 25.28 -8.47 17.73
C ARG A 111 24.65 -7.13 18.12
N GLY A 112 24.87 -6.68 19.35
CA GLY A 112 24.41 -5.37 19.83
C GLY A 112 23.21 -5.41 20.76
N ARG A 113 22.60 -4.24 21.01
CA ARG A 113 21.47 -4.07 21.93
C ARG A 113 20.21 -4.73 21.34
N ARG A 114 19.49 -5.48 22.19
CA ARG A 114 18.21 -6.07 21.82
C ARG A 114 17.20 -4.98 21.44
N ARG A 115 16.51 -5.21 20.32
CA ARG A 115 15.42 -4.35 19.85
C ARG A 115 14.12 -4.79 20.50
N ASP A 116 13.27 -3.82 20.82
CA ASP A 116 11.88 -4.09 21.15
C ASP A 116 11.14 -4.44 19.86
N MET A 117 11.05 -5.75 19.61
CA MET A 117 10.45 -6.25 18.38
C MET A 117 8.94 -6.11 18.37
N THR A 118 8.28 -6.07 19.53
CA THR A 118 6.84 -5.83 19.59
C THR A 118 6.52 -4.42 19.12
N ALA A 119 7.24 -3.42 19.64
CA ALA A 119 7.06 -2.04 19.20
C ALA A 119 7.47 -1.84 17.73
N THR A 120 8.59 -2.44 17.31
CA THR A 120 9.07 -2.34 15.92
C THR A 120 8.08 -2.96 14.94
N GLU A 121 7.54 -4.12 15.28
CA GLU A 121 6.56 -4.84 14.47
C GLU A 121 5.25 -4.05 14.33
N ARG A 122 4.72 -3.48 15.42
CA ARG A 122 3.54 -2.60 15.35
C ARG A 122 3.77 -1.36 14.49
N VAL A 123 4.96 -0.73 14.58
CA VAL A 123 5.32 0.41 13.72
C VAL A 123 5.38 0.01 12.25
N LEU A 124 5.95 -1.17 11.93
CA LEU A 124 5.99 -1.66 10.55
C LEU A 124 4.59 -1.97 10.01
N PHE A 125 3.75 -2.63 10.82
CA PHE A 125 2.35 -2.84 10.48
C PHE A 125 1.66 -1.51 10.18
N ALA A 126 1.83 -0.51 11.04
CA ALA A 126 1.23 0.80 10.89
C ALA A 126 1.67 1.53 9.60
N LEU A 127 2.96 1.44 9.24
CA LEU A 127 3.47 1.96 7.97
C LEU A 127 2.83 1.26 6.76
N VAL A 128 2.69 -0.07 6.83
CA VAL A 128 2.04 -0.87 5.77
C VAL A 128 0.55 -0.54 5.68
N ALA A 129 -0.15 -0.44 6.80
CA ALA A 129 -1.55 -0.07 6.86
C ALA A 129 -1.79 1.33 6.29
N ASN A 130 -0.92 2.29 6.61
CA ASN A 130 -0.98 3.62 6.02
C ASN A 130 -0.82 3.56 4.49
N ARG A 131 0.11 2.77 3.94
CA ARG A 131 0.25 2.62 2.48
C ARG A 131 -0.99 2.05 1.81
N ALA A 132 -1.73 1.18 2.49
CA ALA A 132 -2.95 0.58 1.96
C ALA A 132 -4.17 1.51 2.08
N LEU A 133 -4.27 2.30 3.15
CA LEU A 133 -5.49 3.06 3.48
C LEU A 133 -5.40 4.56 3.14
N ALA A 134 -4.22 5.17 3.31
CA ALA A 134 -3.99 6.60 3.13
C ALA A 134 -2.53 6.88 2.73
N PRO A 135 -2.10 6.45 1.53
CA PRO A 135 -0.71 6.55 1.09
C PRO A 135 -0.24 8.01 1.10
N SER A 136 0.85 8.29 1.81
CA SER A 136 1.35 9.64 2.06
C SER A 136 2.87 9.68 2.22
N SER A 137 3.45 10.85 2.51
CA SER A 137 4.88 10.94 2.85
C SER A 137 5.20 10.20 4.15
N LYS A 138 6.48 9.99 4.47
CA LYS A 138 6.88 9.32 5.74
C LYS A 138 6.49 10.13 6.97
N LEU A 139 6.67 11.45 6.89
CA LEU A 139 6.27 12.38 7.94
C LEU A 139 4.74 12.33 8.14
N ALA A 140 3.98 12.48 7.05
CA ALA A 140 2.52 12.41 7.10
C ALA A 140 2.00 11.02 7.54
N ALA A 141 2.77 9.94 7.34
CA ALA A 141 2.41 8.62 7.86
C ALA A 141 2.46 8.58 9.38
N ALA A 142 3.49 9.18 10.01
CA ALA A 142 3.61 9.23 11.46
C ALA A 142 2.46 10.03 12.09
N ASP A 143 2.10 11.15 11.46
CA ASP A 143 0.95 11.96 11.88
C ASP A 143 -0.36 11.18 11.74
N TRP A 144 -0.56 10.50 10.61
CA TRP A 144 -1.75 9.68 10.35
C TRP A 144 -1.90 8.52 11.34
N ILE A 145 -0.81 7.82 11.64
CA ILE A 145 -0.78 6.71 12.61
C ILE A 145 -1.26 7.18 13.99
N THR A 146 -0.93 8.41 14.37
CA THR A 146 -1.22 8.95 15.70
C THR A 146 -2.62 9.56 15.81
N HIS A 147 -3.11 10.22 14.75
CA HIS A 147 -4.31 11.07 14.85
C HIS A 147 -5.48 10.60 13.99
N ASP A 148 -5.23 9.87 12.89
CA ASP A 148 -6.22 9.66 11.84
C ASP A 148 -6.70 8.21 11.73
N ALA A 149 -6.11 7.27 12.47
CA ALA A 149 -6.52 5.88 12.48
C ALA A 149 -6.27 5.22 13.84
N HIS A 150 -7.14 4.30 14.24
CA HIS A 150 -6.89 3.46 15.40
C HIS A 150 -6.04 2.25 15.02
N ILE A 151 -4.93 2.03 15.73
CA ILE A 151 -4.07 0.87 15.57
C ILE A 151 -3.90 0.20 16.93
N ASP A 152 -4.32 -1.06 17.01
CA ASP A 152 -4.23 -1.83 18.25
C ASP A 152 -2.78 -1.94 18.73
N HIS A 153 -2.58 -1.73 20.02
CA HIS A 153 -1.28 -1.76 20.69
C HIS A 153 -0.26 -0.72 20.21
N LEU A 154 -0.72 0.37 19.58
CA LEU A 154 0.12 1.47 19.13
C LEU A 154 -0.58 2.81 19.38
N ALA A 155 -0.24 3.46 20.50
CA ALA A 155 -0.92 4.69 20.91
C ALA A 155 -0.43 5.94 20.16
N GLU A 156 0.86 6.22 20.19
CA GLU A 156 1.46 7.38 19.51
C GLU A 156 2.81 7.01 18.91
N VAL A 157 3.09 7.50 17.71
CA VAL A 157 4.33 7.21 17.00
C VAL A 157 4.90 8.47 16.37
N GLY A 158 6.07 8.87 16.84
CA GLY A 158 6.87 9.88 16.15
C GLY A 158 7.58 9.31 14.92
N GLU A 159 8.16 10.20 14.11
CA GLU A 159 8.90 9.83 12.90
C GLU A 159 10.15 8.97 13.16
N GLN A 160 10.82 9.14 14.31
CA GLN A 160 12.08 8.46 14.63
C GLN A 160 11.92 6.92 14.74
N PRO A 161 10.92 6.39 15.48
CA PRO A 161 10.57 4.97 15.41
C PRO A 161 10.36 4.44 13.99
N CYS A 162 9.66 5.19 13.13
CA CYS A 162 9.42 4.79 11.74
C CYS A 162 10.74 4.65 10.96
N TYR A 163 11.64 5.63 11.06
CA TYR A 163 12.95 5.57 10.41
C TYR A 163 13.78 4.39 10.91
N ARG A 164 13.86 4.20 12.24
CA ARG A 164 14.60 3.07 12.83
C ARG A 164 14.05 1.71 12.40
N ALA A 165 12.73 1.58 12.28
CA ALA A 165 12.09 0.37 11.80
C ALA A 165 12.45 0.09 10.33
N MET A 166 12.52 1.12 9.48
CA MET A 166 12.93 0.97 8.08
C MET A 166 14.42 0.65 7.93
N ASP A 167 15.30 1.25 8.74
CA ASP A 167 16.73 0.92 8.73
C ASP A 167 16.93 -0.56 9.10
N TRP A 168 16.21 -1.03 10.11
CA TRP A 168 16.19 -2.46 10.45
C TRP A 168 15.64 -3.32 9.30
N LEU A 169 14.54 -2.90 8.67
CA LEU A 169 13.95 -3.63 7.54
C LEU A 169 14.97 -3.84 6.41
N HIS A 170 15.82 -2.82 6.18
CA HIS A 170 16.90 -2.89 5.21
C HIS A 170 17.98 -3.93 5.58
N GLU A 171 18.35 -4.00 6.86
CA GLU A 171 19.32 -5.01 7.37
C GLU A 171 18.86 -6.45 7.10
N VAL A 172 17.55 -6.71 7.21
CA VAL A 172 16.99 -8.07 7.20
C VAL A 172 16.22 -8.45 5.93
N THR A 173 16.21 -7.56 4.93
CA THR A 173 15.32 -7.65 3.76
C THR A 173 15.29 -9.04 3.12
N ALA A 174 16.46 -9.65 2.88
CA ALA A 174 16.54 -10.94 2.19
C ALA A 174 15.87 -12.10 2.95
N ASP A 175 16.08 -12.17 4.27
CA ASP A 175 15.51 -13.23 5.13
C ASP A 175 14.02 -13.01 5.36
N LEU A 176 13.60 -11.74 5.44
CA LEU A 176 12.21 -11.35 5.64
C LEU A 176 11.37 -11.60 4.38
N GLU A 177 11.79 -11.10 3.21
CA GLU A 177 11.11 -11.31 1.92
C GLU A 177 10.88 -12.79 1.65
N LYS A 178 11.92 -13.61 1.90
CA LYS A 178 11.84 -15.06 1.76
C LYS A 178 10.69 -15.66 2.59
N GLN A 179 10.65 -15.34 3.87
CA GLN A 179 9.69 -15.95 4.79
C GLN A 179 8.27 -15.46 4.54
N ILE A 180 8.10 -14.18 4.23
CA ILE A 180 6.80 -13.62 3.85
C ILE A 180 6.31 -14.30 2.58
N PHE A 181 7.16 -14.45 1.56
CA PHE A 181 6.77 -15.13 0.33
C PHE A 181 6.38 -16.60 0.58
N ASP A 182 7.12 -17.33 1.43
CA ASP A 182 6.78 -18.71 1.79
C ASP A 182 5.38 -18.79 2.44
N GLU A 183 5.03 -17.88 3.35
CA GLU A 183 3.69 -17.83 3.97
C GLU A 183 2.60 -17.41 2.97
N VAL A 184 2.84 -16.41 2.14
CA VAL A 184 1.90 -15.96 1.09
C VAL A 184 1.64 -17.09 0.09
N ALA A 185 2.69 -17.77 -0.37
CA ALA A 185 2.58 -18.89 -1.30
C ALA A 185 1.81 -20.07 -0.70
N ASN A 186 1.95 -20.32 0.60
CA ASN A 186 1.19 -21.37 1.29
C ASN A 186 -0.27 -20.95 1.51
N LEU A 187 -0.53 -19.74 2.00
CA LEU A 187 -1.87 -19.27 2.31
C LEU A 187 -2.75 -19.12 1.06
N LEU A 188 -2.17 -18.63 -0.04
CA LEU A 188 -2.86 -18.43 -1.31
C LEU A 188 -2.71 -19.60 -2.28
N ASN A 189 -2.03 -20.68 -1.87
CA ASN A 189 -1.74 -21.85 -2.70
C ASN A 189 -1.19 -21.47 -4.09
N LEU A 190 -0.20 -20.57 -4.13
CA LEU A 190 0.29 -19.99 -5.37
C LEU A 190 0.97 -21.04 -6.26
N GLU A 191 0.42 -21.23 -7.45
CA GLU A 191 1.06 -21.98 -8.54
C GLU A 191 2.06 -21.07 -9.26
N VAL A 192 3.35 -21.33 -9.09
CA VAL A 192 4.42 -20.56 -9.73
C VAL A 192 4.82 -21.24 -11.04
N ASP A 193 3.88 -21.31 -11.98
CA ASP A 193 4.11 -21.90 -13.32
C ASP A 193 4.45 -20.85 -14.37
N LEU A 194 3.93 -19.63 -14.20
CA LEU A 194 4.16 -18.48 -15.07
C LEU A 194 4.45 -17.24 -14.22
N LEU A 195 5.54 -16.56 -14.55
CA LEU A 195 5.93 -15.30 -13.91
C LEU A 195 5.95 -14.21 -14.97
N PHE A 196 5.27 -13.10 -14.68
CA PHE A 196 5.42 -11.88 -15.44
C PHE A 196 6.54 -11.05 -14.82
N PHE A 197 7.45 -10.59 -15.66
CA PHE A 197 8.54 -9.72 -15.27
C PHE A 197 8.51 -8.47 -16.13
N ASP A 198 8.41 -7.32 -15.48
CA ASP A 198 8.50 -6.02 -16.13
C ASP A 198 9.53 -5.15 -15.41
N THR A 199 10.11 -4.22 -16.15
CA THR A 199 11.06 -3.24 -15.63
C THR A 199 10.54 -1.83 -15.86
N THR A 200 10.61 -0.99 -14.84
CA THR A 200 10.36 0.45 -14.95
C THR A 200 11.62 1.22 -14.56
N SER A 201 11.73 2.47 -15.02
CA SER A 201 12.79 3.39 -14.61
C SER A 201 12.18 4.49 -13.75
N THR A 202 12.90 4.98 -12.75
CA THR A 202 12.54 6.22 -12.04
C THR A 202 13.78 7.11 -11.96
N TYR A 203 13.57 8.42 -12.02
CA TYR A 203 14.63 9.42 -11.96
C TYR A 203 14.70 10.08 -10.57
N PHE A 204 15.83 10.73 -10.31
CA PHE A 204 16.07 11.54 -9.12
C PHE A 204 16.44 12.96 -9.55
N GLU A 205 15.93 13.96 -8.83
CA GLU A 205 16.31 15.36 -9.02
C GLU A 205 17.67 15.62 -8.35
N LEU A 206 18.73 15.09 -8.99
CA LEU A 206 20.12 15.26 -8.60
C LEU A 206 20.88 15.82 -9.79
N GLU A 207 21.82 16.72 -9.51
CA GLU A 207 22.68 17.31 -10.55
C GLU A 207 23.71 16.30 -11.07
N GLU A 208 24.21 15.41 -10.20
CA GLU A 208 25.29 14.47 -10.52
C GLU A 208 24.89 13.01 -10.21
N PRO A 209 25.34 12.04 -11.02
CA PRO A 209 25.15 10.62 -10.74
C PRO A 209 26.01 10.17 -9.55
N ASP A 210 25.66 9.02 -8.97
CA ASP A 210 26.45 8.42 -7.90
C ASP A 210 27.83 7.98 -8.38
N GLU A 211 28.79 8.01 -7.45
CA GLU A 211 30.13 7.45 -7.66
C GLU A 211 30.05 5.96 -8.08
N PRO A 212 30.86 5.53 -9.08
CA PRO A 212 30.86 4.15 -9.54
C PRO A 212 31.30 3.16 -8.46
N VAL A 213 30.44 2.17 -8.16
CA VAL A 213 30.75 1.06 -7.25
C VAL A 213 30.43 -0.26 -7.95
N ALA A 214 31.29 -1.27 -7.79
CA ALA A 214 31.03 -2.61 -8.30
C ALA A 214 29.84 -3.24 -7.56
N ARG A 215 28.93 -3.89 -8.29
CA ARG A 215 27.68 -4.43 -7.74
C ARG A 215 27.44 -5.86 -8.21
N ASP A 216 26.70 -6.62 -7.41
CA ASP A 216 26.23 -7.95 -7.78
C ASP A 216 25.03 -7.92 -8.73
N ASP A 217 24.61 -9.09 -9.23
CA ASP A 217 23.45 -9.28 -10.11
C ASP A 217 22.13 -8.78 -9.47
N THR A 218 22.10 -8.50 -8.16
CA THR A 218 20.95 -7.97 -7.41
C THR A 218 21.01 -6.46 -7.16
N GLY A 219 22.05 -5.78 -7.66
CA GLY A 219 22.25 -4.35 -7.53
C GLY A 219 22.89 -3.91 -6.20
N ARG A 220 23.35 -4.85 -5.37
CA ARG A 220 24.00 -4.56 -4.08
C ARG A 220 25.50 -4.32 -4.27
N PRO A 221 26.12 -3.37 -3.54
CA PRO A 221 27.57 -3.17 -3.60
C PRO A 221 28.33 -4.45 -3.25
N LEU A 222 29.35 -4.78 -4.04
CA LEU A 222 30.37 -5.76 -3.66
C LEU A 222 31.25 -5.11 -2.58
N GLY A 223 31.57 -5.87 -1.52
CA GLY A 223 32.53 -5.39 -0.51
C GLY A 223 33.95 -5.33 -1.06
N ASP A 224 34.82 -4.59 -0.39
CA ASP A 224 36.22 -4.35 -0.79
C ASP A 224 37.03 -5.66 -1.05
N ASP A 225 36.59 -6.79 -0.50
CA ASP A 225 37.26 -8.09 -0.62
C ASP A 225 36.87 -8.90 -1.89
N GLN A 226 36.05 -8.36 -2.80
CA GLN A 226 35.53 -9.07 -3.99
C GLN A 226 35.85 -8.36 -5.32
N GLU A 227 37.08 -7.86 -5.48
CA GLU A 227 37.61 -7.24 -6.72
C GLU A 227 37.78 -8.19 -7.94
N GLY A 228 37.18 -9.38 -7.91
CA GLY A 228 37.39 -10.43 -8.92
C GLY A 228 36.32 -10.59 -9.98
N ASN A 229 35.22 -9.81 -9.96
CA ASN A 229 34.13 -9.97 -10.92
C ASN A 229 34.13 -8.83 -11.95
N GLU A 230 34.08 -9.16 -13.24
CA GLU A 230 34.17 -8.27 -14.42
C GLU A 230 33.01 -7.24 -14.54
N ALA A 231 32.29 -6.95 -13.47
CA ALA A 231 31.22 -5.97 -13.47
C ALA A 231 31.81 -4.56 -13.55
N LYS A 232 31.57 -3.86 -14.67
CA LYS A 232 31.94 -2.45 -14.80
C LYS A 232 31.32 -1.66 -13.64
N PRO A 233 32.10 -0.95 -12.81
CA PRO A 233 31.56 -0.18 -11.71
C PRO A 233 30.63 0.91 -12.27
N ALA A 234 29.47 1.06 -11.65
CA ALA A 234 28.48 2.07 -12.04
C ALA A 234 27.84 2.68 -10.80
N GLY A 235 27.52 3.97 -10.86
CA GLY A 235 26.72 4.64 -9.84
C GLY A 235 25.35 3.99 -9.76
N PHE A 236 24.78 3.87 -8.55
CA PHE A 236 23.43 3.31 -8.43
C PHE A 236 22.42 4.23 -9.11
N ARG A 237 22.42 5.51 -8.77
CA ARG A 237 21.71 6.54 -9.52
C ARG A 237 22.63 7.00 -10.65
N THR A 238 22.33 6.62 -11.89
CA THR A 238 23.18 6.96 -13.04
C THR A 238 22.35 7.23 -14.28
N TYR A 239 22.93 7.91 -15.26
CA TYR A 239 22.23 8.24 -16.51
C TYR A 239 21.87 6.98 -17.28
N GLY A 240 20.62 6.92 -17.72
CA GLY A 240 20.03 5.75 -18.36
C GLY A 240 18.92 6.15 -19.32
N LYS A 241 18.32 5.14 -19.95
CA LYS A 241 17.17 5.35 -20.82
C LYS A 241 15.93 5.58 -19.96
N SER A 242 15.38 6.79 -20.01
CA SER A 242 14.20 7.19 -19.28
C SER A 242 12.92 6.79 -20.00
N LYS A 243 12.00 6.16 -19.26
CA LYS A 243 10.59 6.04 -19.69
C LYS A 243 9.82 7.35 -19.51
N ASP A 244 10.32 8.28 -18.69
CA ASP A 244 9.69 9.56 -18.36
C ASP A 244 10.25 10.75 -19.16
N SER A 245 11.05 10.48 -20.21
CA SER A 245 11.70 11.50 -21.05
C SER A 245 12.62 12.47 -20.28
N ARG A 246 13.20 11.99 -19.16
CA ARG A 246 14.18 12.71 -18.32
C ARG A 246 15.55 12.05 -18.36
N ASP A 247 16.09 11.89 -19.57
CA ASP A 247 17.43 11.32 -19.80
C ASP A 247 18.55 12.24 -19.25
N ASP A 248 18.20 13.49 -18.94
CA ASP A 248 19.05 14.51 -18.31
C ASP A 248 19.28 14.28 -16.82
N LEU A 249 18.55 13.36 -16.18
CA LEU A 249 18.65 13.10 -14.74
C LEU A 249 19.17 11.70 -14.41
N PRO A 250 19.90 11.52 -13.29
CA PRO A 250 20.27 10.21 -12.78
C PRO A 250 19.03 9.35 -12.48
N GLN A 251 19.12 8.07 -12.83
CA GLN A 251 18.00 7.12 -12.77
C GLN A 251 18.41 5.80 -12.12
N ILE A 252 17.40 5.04 -11.71
CA ILE A 252 17.50 3.62 -11.37
C ILE A 252 16.49 2.82 -12.20
N VAL A 253 16.76 1.54 -12.37
CA VAL A 253 15.82 0.58 -12.97
C VAL A 253 15.24 -0.29 -11.86
N ILE A 254 13.92 -0.40 -11.79
CA ILE A 254 13.19 -1.25 -10.87
C ILE A 254 12.59 -2.40 -11.67
N GLY A 255 12.91 -3.64 -11.32
CA GLY A 255 12.24 -4.83 -11.86
C GLY A 255 11.33 -5.44 -10.83
N MET A 256 10.17 -5.92 -11.27
CA MET A 256 9.24 -6.64 -10.42
C MET A 256 8.78 -7.93 -11.11
N ALA A 257 8.87 -9.04 -10.38
CA ALA A 257 8.29 -10.32 -10.79
C ALA A 257 6.97 -10.53 -10.05
N VAL A 258 5.91 -10.87 -10.79
CA VAL A 258 4.58 -11.18 -10.26
C VAL A 258 4.12 -12.54 -10.76
N THR A 259 3.31 -13.23 -9.97
CA THR A 259 2.61 -14.46 -10.39
C THR A 259 1.56 -14.15 -11.47
N ARG A 260 0.99 -15.20 -12.06
CA ARG A 260 -0.17 -15.07 -12.97
C ARG A 260 -1.30 -14.23 -12.37
N ASP A 261 -1.56 -14.40 -11.07
CA ASP A 261 -2.64 -13.71 -10.35
C ASP A 261 -2.23 -12.31 -9.85
N GLY A 262 -1.06 -11.81 -10.27
CA GLY A 262 -0.58 -10.47 -9.92
C GLY A 262 0.03 -10.36 -8.52
N ILE A 263 0.31 -11.48 -7.84
CA ILE A 263 0.96 -11.43 -6.52
C ILE A 263 2.46 -11.16 -6.68
N PRO A 264 3.01 -10.13 -6.02
CA PRO A 264 4.43 -9.84 -6.10
C PRO A 264 5.25 -10.97 -5.48
N VAL A 265 6.24 -11.44 -6.24
CA VAL A 265 7.18 -12.46 -5.80
C VAL A 265 8.46 -11.81 -5.29
N ARG A 266 8.99 -10.86 -6.06
CA ARG A 266 10.24 -10.15 -5.74
C ARG A 266 10.39 -8.87 -6.54
N CYS A 267 11.05 -7.89 -5.93
CA CYS A 267 11.53 -6.68 -6.59
C CYS A 267 13.07 -6.62 -6.60
N TRP A 268 13.60 -5.95 -7.61
CA TRP A 268 15.02 -5.65 -7.74
C TRP A 268 15.21 -4.20 -8.13
N CYS A 269 16.34 -3.62 -7.73
CA CYS A 269 16.73 -2.28 -8.14
C CYS A 269 18.15 -2.35 -8.70
N TRP A 270 18.36 -1.79 -9.89
CA TRP A 270 19.63 -1.76 -10.58
C TRP A 270 20.02 -0.33 -10.98
N PRO A 271 21.30 -0.10 -11.31
CA PRO A 271 21.75 1.13 -11.95
C PRO A 271 20.92 1.54 -13.16
N GLY A 272 20.73 2.85 -13.36
CA GLY A 272 19.97 3.41 -14.49
C GLY A 272 20.43 2.96 -15.89
N ASN A 273 21.70 2.60 -16.04
CA ASN A 273 22.28 2.08 -17.29
C ASN A 273 22.11 0.57 -17.50
N ALA A 274 21.52 -0.17 -16.55
CA ALA A 274 21.43 -1.64 -16.60
C ALA A 274 20.69 -2.17 -17.84
N VAL A 275 19.70 -1.43 -18.36
CA VAL A 275 18.97 -1.79 -19.59
C VAL A 275 19.82 -1.54 -20.85
N ARG A 276 20.70 -0.54 -20.83
CA ARG A 276 21.52 -0.14 -21.98
C ARG A 276 22.73 -1.04 -22.17
N ASP A 277 23.39 -1.40 -21.08
CA ASP A 277 24.72 -1.99 -21.14
C ASP A 277 24.70 -3.53 -21.29
N GLY A 278 23.50 -4.14 -21.40
CA GLY A 278 23.36 -5.61 -21.52
C GLY A 278 23.86 -6.39 -20.31
N CYS A 279 24.30 -5.69 -19.25
CA CYS A 279 24.72 -6.25 -17.98
C CYS A 279 23.52 -6.89 -17.27
N GLY A 280 23.31 -8.18 -17.53
CA GLY A 280 22.82 -9.09 -16.50
C GLY A 280 21.49 -8.77 -15.86
N LEU A 281 20.51 -8.22 -16.58
CA LEU A 281 19.09 -8.36 -16.21
C LEU A 281 18.66 -9.83 -16.44
N SER A 282 19.35 -10.77 -15.81
CA SER A 282 19.09 -12.19 -15.90
C SER A 282 18.63 -12.69 -14.54
N PRO A 283 17.31 -12.71 -14.30
CA PRO A 283 16.74 -13.39 -13.14
C PRO A 283 17.27 -14.83 -13.02
N GLY A 284 17.58 -15.49 -14.16
CA GLY A 284 18.01 -16.89 -14.22
C GLY A 284 19.12 -17.31 -13.22
N ARG A 285 20.12 -16.46 -12.96
CA ARG A 285 21.21 -16.80 -12.01
C ARG A 285 20.80 -16.69 -10.53
N ALA A 286 19.99 -15.70 -10.17
CA ALA A 286 19.44 -15.55 -8.81
C ALA A 286 18.34 -16.59 -8.51
N TRP A 287 17.63 -17.05 -9.53
CA TRP A 287 16.54 -18.02 -9.43
C TRP A 287 17.02 -19.48 -9.37
N GLY A 288 18.16 -19.81 -10.00
CA GLY A 288 18.70 -21.18 -10.03
C GLY A 288 18.93 -21.79 -8.64
N VAL A 289 19.23 -20.97 -7.63
CA VAL A 289 19.42 -21.42 -6.24
C VAL A 289 18.08 -21.72 -5.53
N TRP A 290 17.00 -21.09 -5.96
CA TRP A 290 15.69 -21.13 -5.29
C TRP A 290 14.74 -22.20 -5.84
N ALA A 291 14.67 -22.34 -7.17
CA ALA A 291 13.83 -23.36 -7.82
C ALA A 291 14.30 -24.80 -7.51
N GLU A 292 15.61 -24.99 -7.37
CA GLU A 292 16.24 -26.30 -7.06
C GLU A 292 15.84 -26.81 -5.66
N ARG A 293 15.74 -25.92 -4.66
CA ARG A 293 15.39 -26.29 -3.28
C ARG A 293 13.94 -26.68 -3.08
N ARG A 294 12.99 -26.12 -3.85
CA ARG A 294 11.56 -26.48 -3.76
C ARG A 294 11.26 -27.83 -4.40
N ARG A 295 12.01 -28.23 -5.44
CA ARG A 295 11.93 -29.58 -6.03
C ARG A 295 12.29 -30.68 -5.02
N SER A 296 13.24 -30.42 -4.10
CA SER A 296 13.66 -31.39 -3.08
C SER A 296 12.62 -31.67 -1.98
N ARG A 297 11.56 -30.86 -1.85
CA ARG A 297 10.50 -31.02 -0.84
C ARG A 297 9.19 -31.59 -1.38
N ARG A 298 9.12 -31.96 -2.67
CA ARG A 298 7.98 -32.73 -3.19
C ARG A 298 8.18 -34.21 -2.88
N ASP A 299 7.15 -34.79 -2.26
CA ASP A 299 6.92 -36.22 -2.00
C ASP A 299 7.35 -37.10 -3.20
N PRO A 300 8.14 -38.18 -3.03
CA PRO A 300 8.71 -38.95 -4.15
C PRO A 300 7.69 -39.77 -4.97
N ALA A 301 6.39 -39.65 -4.69
CA ALA A 301 5.35 -40.51 -5.26
C ALA A 301 4.73 -40.03 -6.60
N ARG A 302 5.28 -39.01 -7.27
CA ARG A 302 4.87 -38.64 -8.64
C ARG A 302 6.04 -38.76 -9.62
N THR A 303 6.28 -39.99 -10.05
CA THR A 303 7.14 -40.30 -11.20
C THR A 303 6.43 -39.85 -12.49
N VAL A 304 6.98 -38.84 -13.17
CA VAL A 304 6.68 -38.55 -14.58
C VAL A 304 7.86 -39.11 -15.39
N PRO A 305 7.65 -39.80 -16.53
CA PRO A 305 8.72 -40.50 -17.21
C PRO A 305 9.77 -39.52 -17.75
N GLN A 306 11.05 -39.84 -17.52
CA GLN A 306 12.17 -39.17 -18.17
C GLN A 306 12.11 -39.42 -19.68
N LEU A 307 11.98 -38.34 -20.47
CA LEU A 307 12.37 -38.36 -21.87
C LEU A 307 13.89 -38.15 -21.93
N SER A 308 14.60 -39.24 -22.17
CA SER A 308 16.01 -39.26 -22.56
C SER A 308 16.17 -38.60 -23.93
N GLY A 309 16.98 -37.55 -24.01
CA GLY A 309 17.44 -36.96 -25.27
C GLY A 309 18.88 -36.51 -25.09
N SER A 310 19.81 -37.35 -25.54
CA SER A 310 21.24 -37.13 -25.50
C SER A 310 21.67 -35.93 -26.35
N SER A 311 22.79 -35.34 -25.94
CA SER A 311 23.66 -34.46 -26.72
C SER A 311 23.75 -34.81 -28.22
N CYS A 312 23.74 -33.79 -29.08
CA CYS A 312 24.73 -33.71 -30.17
C CYS A 312 24.83 -32.27 -30.71
N ALA A 313 26.03 -31.70 -30.62
CA ALA A 313 26.43 -30.56 -31.42
C ALA A 313 26.62 -31.02 -32.87
N THR A 314 26.06 -30.28 -33.85
CA THR A 314 26.63 -30.21 -35.21
C THR A 314 26.13 -28.95 -35.92
N SER A 315 27.08 -28.15 -36.40
CA SER A 315 26.90 -27.09 -37.37
C SER A 315 26.77 -27.70 -38.78
N VAL A 316 25.73 -27.36 -39.55
CA VAL A 316 25.77 -27.42 -41.02
C VAL A 316 24.82 -26.38 -41.62
N ALA A 317 25.35 -25.62 -42.58
CA ALA A 317 24.69 -24.63 -43.40
C ALA A 317 23.76 -25.24 -44.49
N SER A 318 22.72 -24.52 -44.89
CA SER A 318 22.17 -24.55 -46.27
C SER A 318 21.19 -23.37 -46.42
N ALA A 319 21.51 -22.37 -47.23
CA ALA A 319 21.30 -22.29 -48.68
C ALA A 319 19.83 -22.02 -49.06
N CYS A 320 19.55 -20.74 -49.36
CA CYS A 320 18.39 -20.29 -50.13
C CYS A 320 18.30 -20.98 -51.49
N PRO A 321 17.08 -21.14 -52.02
CA PRO A 321 16.82 -21.00 -53.45
C PRO A 321 16.07 -19.70 -53.75
N ARG A 322 16.47 -19.08 -54.87
CA ARG A 322 15.97 -17.82 -55.42
C ARG A 322 14.75 -18.05 -56.35
N THR A 323 13.82 -17.09 -56.32
CA THR A 323 13.03 -16.47 -57.44
C THR A 323 12.04 -17.31 -58.26
N PRO A 324 11.11 -16.72 -59.07
CA PRO A 324 10.91 -15.29 -59.47
C PRO A 324 9.45 -14.74 -59.28
N ALA A 325 9.23 -13.45 -58.97
CA ALA A 325 9.11 -12.23 -59.80
C ALA A 325 7.69 -11.91 -60.34
N ALA A 326 7.09 -10.80 -59.86
CA ALA A 326 6.35 -9.77 -60.61
C ALA A 326 5.71 -8.74 -59.63
N GLY A 327 5.94 -7.44 -59.85
CA GLY A 327 5.43 -6.31 -59.03
C GLY A 327 3.98 -5.87 -59.37
N PRO A 328 3.51 -4.63 -59.04
CA PRO A 328 4.26 -3.44 -58.62
C PRO A 328 3.74 -2.71 -57.34
N ARG A 329 4.44 -1.60 -57.06
CA ARG A 329 4.45 -0.64 -55.93
C ARG A 329 3.14 0.10 -55.63
N LEU A 330 3.01 0.57 -54.37
CA LEU A 330 2.48 1.87 -53.89
C LEU A 330 2.68 1.93 -52.34
N VAL A 331 3.70 2.62 -51.80
CA VAL A 331 3.68 3.97 -51.19
C VAL A 331 2.40 4.30 -50.41
N HIS A 332 2.47 4.32 -49.06
CA HIS A 332 2.20 5.53 -48.28
C HIS A 332 2.63 5.41 -46.81
N THR A 333 3.20 6.52 -46.37
CA THR A 333 3.51 7.01 -45.02
C THR A 333 2.35 6.89 -44.03
N SER A 334 2.66 6.54 -42.77
CA SER A 334 2.18 7.12 -41.51
C SER A 334 3.03 6.59 -40.37
#